data_AF-A0A316E9G3-F1
#
_entry.id   AF-A0A316E9G3-F1
#
_cell.length_a   1.000
_cell.length_b   1.000
_cell.length_c   1.000
_cell.angle_alpha   90.00
_cell.angle_beta   90.00
_cell.angle_gamma   90.00
#
_symmetry.space_group_name_H-M   'P 1'
#
loop_
_entity.id
_entity.type
_entity.pdbx_description
1 polymer ?
#
loop_
_entity_poly.entity_id
_entity_poly.type
_entity_poly.pdbx_seq_one_letter_code
_entity_poly.pdbx_strand_id
1 'polypeptide(L)'
;MKYLLLNFYLFILFGVIFPNISNAQNPELKLTEIVSGLFHPTNIASVGDGRLFVSQLDGKIQIVQNGTLLNTPFLDISSKIRDAEWGGIFGFTFHPNYAQNGYLYVHYVQKNAEASVYARYTRSANNSNIADPNSEQIVLVVPYPVNGHRSGHLAFGKDDFLYITTGDGASGARGSIGDTDGNAQNLQNLFGKILRIDVNNGSPYSIPSTNPYQIAGDNIPDEIWARGLRNPWHWSFDKETGDLWIGDNGQDDWEEVDFSPNNHAGGLNYGWRCYEGSHPYVSTGCGDASNYVMPLLDYAGYNSNGVGGSVLGGFVYRGTQYQSLRGWYVYGDYQTGKFWTLKRNTNGTFQNILQNITLPNPVSFGEEPNGELYVATFYEGKLYKISTNMIESVNSGNWNNTSTWSCNCIPTVNDEVIIQTPHNVTLTQNANAKYLQIKGRLIFNGNQVLGLAN
;
A
#
# COMPACT_ATOMS: atom_id res chain seq x y z
N MET A 1 50.81 73.66 -9.87
CA MET A 1 52.03 72.83 -9.82
C MET A 1 51.64 71.47 -9.26
N LYS A 2 51.62 70.40 -10.10
CA LYS A 2 51.65 68.95 -9.73
C LYS A 2 50.44 68.39 -8.91
N TYR A 3 49.76 67.27 -9.14
CA TYR A 3 49.90 66.06 -9.98
C TYR A 3 48.50 65.48 -10.30
N LEU A 4 48.41 64.76 -11.43
CA LEU A 4 47.39 63.78 -11.81
C LEU A 4 47.34 62.62 -10.79
N LEU A 5 46.16 62.05 -10.49
CA LEU A 5 46.00 60.61 -10.21
C LEU A 5 44.52 60.18 -10.37
N LEU A 6 44.35 59.13 -11.17
CA LEU A 6 43.13 58.52 -11.68
C LEU A 6 42.48 57.68 -10.57
N ASN A 7 41.20 57.89 -10.23
CA ASN A 7 40.46 57.00 -9.34
C ASN A 7 39.78 55.89 -10.16
N PHE A 8 40.28 54.66 -10.04
CA PHE A 8 39.63 53.44 -10.50
C PHE A 8 38.51 53.06 -9.52
N TYR A 9 37.26 53.06 -9.98
CA TYR A 9 36.15 52.45 -9.23
C TYR A 9 36.06 50.97 -9.60
N LEU A 10 36.47 50.10 -8.67
CA LEU A 10 36.29 48.65 -8.76
C LEU A 10 34.85 48.32 -8.31
N PHE A 11 33.93 48.12 -9.25
CA PHE A 11 32.61 47.56 -8.94
C PHE A 11 32.75 46.04 -8.76
N ILE A 12 32.73 45.57 -7.51
CA ILE A 12 32.59 44.15 -7.19
C ILE A 12 31.11 43.81 -7.29
N LEU A 13 30.72 43.14 -8.38
CA LEU A 13 29.39 42.58 -8.55
C LEU A 13 29.29 41.32 -7.66
N PHE A 14 28.66 41.43 -6.49
CA PHE A 14 28.24 40.25 -5.73
C PHE A 14 27.07 39.59 -6.47
N GLY A 15 27.39 38.59 -7.29
CA GLY A 15 26.39 37.70 -7.86
C GLY A 15 25.78 36.86 -6.74
N VAL A 16 24.56 37.21 -6.32
CA VAL A 16 23.76 36.36 -5.44
C VAL A 16 23.31 35.14 -6.26
N ILE A 17 24.02 34.03 -6.10
CA ILE A 17 23.57 32.74 -6.64
C ILE A 17 22.45 32.27 -5.71
N PHE A 18 21.20 32.52 -6.11
CA PHE A 18 20.07 31.78 -5.54
C PHE A 18 20.13 30.37 -6.14
N PRO A 19 20.41 29.31 -5.36
CA PRO A 19 20.15 27.97 -5.86
C PRO A 19 18.63 27.87 -6.07
N ASN A 20 18.20 27.80 -7.33
CA ASN A 20 16.86 27.36 -7.65
C ASN A 20 16.78 25.89 -7.23
N ILE A 21 16.29 25.64 -6.02
CA ILE A 21 15.85 24.32 -5.62
C ILE A 21 14.53 24.10 -6.35
N SER A 22 14.60 23.49 -7.52
CA SER A 22 13.40 22.97 -8.19
C SER A 22 12.86 21.82 -7.35
N ASN A 23 11.86 22.10 -6.53
CA ASN A 23 11.06 21.04 -5.92
C ASN A 23 10.21 20.42 -7.04
N ALA A 24 10.38 19.12 -7.29
CA ALA A 24 9.42 18.39 -8.10
C ALA A 24 8.02 18.56 -7.46
N GLN A 25 7.01 18.85 -8.28
CA GLN A 25 5.66 19.08 -7.78
C GLN A 25 5.11 17.80 -7.16
N ASN A 26 4.46 17.94 -6.01
CA ASN A 26 3.85 16.81 -5.30
C ASN A 26 2.76 16.15 -6.16
N PRO A 27 2.60 14.81 -6.08
CA PRO A 27 1.56 14.13 -6.83
C PRO A 27 0.17 14.61 -6.40
N GLU A 28 -0.70 14.79 -7.39
CA GLU A 28 -2.12 15.07 -7.21
C GLU A 28 -2.91 13.85 -7.68
N LEU A 29 -3.56 13.17 -6.73
CA LEU A 29 -4.32 11.95 -7.03
C LEU A 29 -5.62 12.26 -7.79
N LYS A 30 -5.97 11.34 -8.70
CA LYS A 30 -7.23 11.28 -9.43
C LYS A 30 -7.79 9.87 -9.36
N LEU A 31 -9.11 9.78 -9.30
CA LEU A 31 -9.84 8.51 -9.24
C LEU A 31 -10.74 8.37 -10.45
N THR A 32 -10.63 7.25 -11.16
CA THR A 32 -11.49 6.93 -12.31
C THR A 32 -12.26 5.67 -12.01
N GLU A 33 -13.60 5.75 -11.99
CA GLU A 33 -14.47 4.60 -11.77
C GLU A 33 -14.25 3.57 -12.89
N ILE A 34 -14.07 2.32 -12.51
CA ILE A 34 -13.91 1.18 -13.42
C ILE A 34 -15.21 0.41 -13.50
N VAL A 35 -15.79 0.09 -12.34
CA VAL A 35 -17.01 -0.70 -12.24
C VAL A 35 -17.78 -0.37 -10.96
N SER A 36 -19.05 -0.71 -10.97
CA SER A 36 -19.96 -0.70 -9.82
C SER A 36 -20.67 -2.05 -9.68
N GLY A 37 -21.41 -2.24 -8.59
CA GLY A 37 -22.19 -3.47 -8.36
C GLY A 37 -21.45 -4.55 -7.57
N LEU A 38 -20.30 -4.22 -6.99
CA LEU A 38 -19.68 -5.07 -5.95
C LEU A 38 -20.54 -5.03 -4.68
N PHE A 39 -20.51 -6.11 -3.92
CA PHE A 39 -21.20 -6.23 -2.64
C PHE A 39 -20.19 -6.13 -1.50
N HIS A 40 -20.17 -5.01 -0.77
CA HIS A 40 -19.31 -4.80 0.40
C HIS A 40 -17.87 -5.34 0.20
N PRO A 41 -17.12 -4.79 -0.77
CA PRO A 41 -15.77 -5.27 -1.08
C PRO A 41 -14.84 -5.12 0.12
N THR A 42 -13.89 -6.04 0.27
CA THR A 42 -12.97 -6.09 1.43
C THR A 42 -11.50 -6.14 1.06
N ASN A 43 -11.16 -6.68 -0.12
CA ASN A 43 -9.79 -6.73 -0.60
C ASN A 43 -9.72 -6.81 -2.13
N ILE A 44 -8.65 -6.28 -2.71
CA ILE A 44 -8.37 -6.28 -4.15
C ILE A 44 -6.99 -6.90 -4.38
N ALA A 45 -6.88 -7.83 -5.33
CA ALA A 45 -5.60 -8.38 -5.78
C ALA A 45 -5.60 -8.63 -7.29
N SER A 46 -4.42 -8.79 -7.88
CA SER A 46 -4.25 -9.12 -9.30
C SER A 46 -3.09 -10.08 -9.50
N VAL A 47 -3.16 -10.83 -10.60
CA VAL A 47 -2.13 -11.77 -11.04
C VAL A 47 -1.42 -11.31 -12.32
N GLY A 48 -1.70 -10.09 -12.77
CA GLY A 48 -0.98 -9.45 -13.89
C GLY A 48 -1.44 -9.88 -15.28
N ASP A 49 -2.59 -10.54 -15.39
CA ASP A 49 -3.20 -10.95 -16.66
C ASP A 49 -4.40 -10.07 -17.07
N GLY A 50 -4.47 -8.86 -16.49
CA GLY A 50 -5.55 -7.88 -16.73
C GLY A 50 -6.83 -8.14 -15.93
N ARG A 51 -6.85 -9.14 -15.04
CA ARG A 51 -7.93 -9.38 -14.10
C ARG A 51 -7.63 -8.77 -12.73
N LEU A 52 -8.60 -8.06 -12.19
CA LEU A 52 -8.66 -7.68 -10.78
C LEU A 52 -9.63 -8.62 -10.07
N PHE A 53 -9.21 -9.16 -8.94
CA PHE A 53 -10.01 -10.01 -8.08
C PHE A 53 -10.43 -9.20 -6.87
N VAL A 54 -11.71 -9.24 -6.51
CA VAL A 54 -12.25 -8.46 -5.40
C VAL A 54 -13.02 -9.36 -4.46
N SER A 55 -12.55 -9.52 -3.23
CA SER A 55 -13.30 -10.26 -2.20
C SER A 55 -14.43 -9.41 -1.63
N GLN A 56 -15.48 -10.09 -1.18
CA GLN A 56 -16.72 -9.49 -0.74
C GLN A 56 -17.21 -10.13 0.56
N LEU A 57 -17.99 -9.38 1.34
CA LEU A 57 -18.59 -9.94 2.55
C LEU A 57 -19.63 -11.04 2.30
N ASP A 58 -20.22 -11.14 1.11
CA ASP A 58 -21.15 -12.24 0.78
C ASP A 58 -20.46 -13.59 0.52
N GLY A 59 -19.15 -13.68 0.75
CA GLY A 59 -18.39 -14.92 0.64
C GLY A 59 -17.91 -15.22 -0.77
N LYS A 60 -17.87 -14.21 -1.64
CA LYS A 60 -17.42 -14.34 -3.02
C LYS A 60 -16.15 -13.56 -3.29
N ILE A 61 -15.36 -14.07 -4.23
CA ILE A 61 -14.30 -13.30 -4.89
C ILE A 61 -14.77 -13.05 -6.33
N GLN A 62 -15.03 -11.81 -6.68
CA GLN A 62 -15.45 -11.39 -8.02
C GLN A 62 -14.26 -11.11 -8.93
N ILE A 63 -14.48 -11.17 -10.25
CA ILE A 63 -13.50 -10.78 -11.26
C ILE A 63 -13.97 -9.51 -11.96
N VAL A 64 -13.11 -8.50 -11.98
CA VAL A 64 -13.23 -7.35 -12.88
C VAL A 64 -12.20 -7.50 -13.98
N GLN A 65 -12.64 -7.48 -15.24
CA GLN A 65 -11.77 -7.60 -16.41
C GLN A 65 -12.27 -6.68 -17.51
N ASN A 66 -11.35 -5.93 -18.13
CA ASN A 66 -11.67 -4.98 -19.21
C ASN A 66 -12.80 -4.00 -18.84
N GLY A 67 -12.78 -3.48 -17.61
CA GLY A 67 -13.81 -2.54 -17.12
C GLY A 67 -15.19 -3.16 -16.86
N THR A 68 -15.29 -4.50 -16.83
CA THR A 68 -16.56 -5.21 -16.63
C THR A 68 -16.46 -6.15 -15.45
N LEU A 69 -17.49 -6.17 -14.59
CA LEU A 69 -17.68 -7.18 -13.55
C LEU A 69 -18.22 -8.46 -14.19
N LEU A 70 -17.51 -9.58 -14.03
CA LEU A 70 -17.96 -10.85 -14.57
C LEU A 70 -19.13 -11.41 -13.74
N ASN A 71 -20.10 -12.04 -14.40
CA ASN A 71 -21.29 -12.59 -13.73
C ASN A 71 -20.98 -13.77 -12.79
N THR A 72 -19.98 -14.59 -13.15
CA THR A 72 -19.57 -15.75 -12.35
C THR A 72 -18.41 -15.34 -11.45
N PRO A 73 -18.53 -15.51 -10.12
CA PRO A 73 -17.42 -15.23 -9.22
C PRO A 73 -16.27 -16.20 -9.46
N PHE A 74 -15.05 -15.75 -9.16
CA PHE A 74 -13.87 -16.60 -9.12
C PHE A 74 -14.00 -17.69 -8.07
N LEU A 75 -14.42 -17.34 -6.85
CA LEU A 75 -14.63 -18.25 -5.74
C LEU A 75 -15.96 -17.92 -5.08
N ASP A 76 -16.74 -18.93 -4.71
CA ASP A 76 -17.96 -18.78 -3.90
C ASP A 76 -17.91 -19.74 -2.71
N ILE A 77 -17.75 -19.16 -1.52
CA ILE A 77 -17.77 -19.84 -0.22
C ILE A 77 -18.85 -19.27 0.69
N SER A 78 -19.91 -18.69 0.10
CA SER A 78 -21.04 -18.08 0.81
C SER A 78 -21.71 -19.00 1.85
N SER A 79 -21.63 -20.32 1.66
CA SER A 79 -22.15 -21.31 2.60
C SER A 79 -21.32 -21.44 3.89
N LYS A 80 -20.06 -20.99 3.88
CA LYS A 80 -19.07 -21.12 4.97
C LYS A 80 -18.92 -19.85 5.81
N ILE A 81 -19.35 -18.69 5.32
CA ILE A 81 -19.22 -17.41 6.02
C ILE A 81 -20.30 -17.26 7.11
N ARG A 82 -19.99 -16.49 8.15
CA ARG A 82 -20.90 -16.21 9.26
C ARG A 82 -22.12 -15.43 8.81
N ASP A 83 -21.89 -14.30 8.15
CA ASP A 83 -22.92 -13.39 7.65
C ASP A 83 -22.34 -12.47 6.57
N ALA A 84 -23.23 -11.84 5.79
CA ALA A 84 -22.85 -10.94 4.70
C ALA A 84 -22.78 -9.45 5.14
N GLU A 85 -22.83 -9.16 6.44
CA GLU A 85 -22.83 -7.80 6.99
C GLU A 85 -21.46 -7.42 7.56
N TRP A 86 -20.88 -8.29 8.39
CA TRP A 86 -19.60 -8.11 9.09
C TRP A 86 -18.83 -9.43 9.30
N GLY A 87 -19.24 -10.53 8.64
CA GLY A 87 -18.73 -11.88 8.90
C GLY A 87 -18.38 -12.66 7.63
N GLY A 88 -17.90 -11.98 6.60
CA GLY A 88 -17.61 -12.53 5.27
C GLY A 88 -16.14 -12.91 5.01
N ILE A 89 -15.68 -12.72 3.77
CA ILE A 89 -14.25 -12.76 3.43
C ILE A 89 -13.65 -11.40 3.77
N PHE A 90 -12.60 -11.39 4.58
CA PHE A 90 -11.94 -10.15 5.02
C PHE A 90 -10.71 -9.83 4.18
N GLY A 91 -10.04 -10.84 3.63
CA GLY A 91 -8.98 -10.64 2.65
C GLY A 91 -8.49 -11.94 2.04
N PHE A 92 -7.65 -11.80 1.02
CA PHE A 92 -7.03 -12.92 0.36
C PHE A 92 -5.72 -12.51 -0.29
N THR A 93 -4.91 -13.49 -0.68
CA THR A 93 -3.71 -13.24 -1.49
C THR A 93 -3.42 -14.43 -2.39
N PHE A 94 -2.79 -14.17 -3.52
CA PHE A 94 -2.33 -15.22 -4.41
C PHE A 94 -0.94 -15.69 -4.00
N HIS A 95 -0.68 -16.99 -4.13
CA HIS A 95 0.66 -17.51 -3.96
C HIS A 95 1.62 -16.87 -4.97
N PRO A 96 2.89 -16.56 -4.65
CA PRO A 96 3.84 -15.98 -5.61
C PRO A 96 4.00 -16.82 -6.89
N ASN A 97 3.93 -18.15 -6.74
CA ASN A 97 3.93 -19.14 -7.82
C ASN A 97 2.53 -19.48 -8.40
N TYR A 98 1.56 -18.56 -8.31
CA TYR A 98 0.14 -18.80 -8.69
C TYR A 98 -0.03 -19.27 -10.14
N ALA A 99 0.78 -18.77 -11.07
CA ALA A 99 0.67 -19.16 -12.47
C ALA A 99 0.85 -20.68 -12.66
N GLN A 100 1.68 -21.30 -11.81
CA GLN A 100 2.06 -22.70 -11.83
C GLN A 100 1.16 -23.55 -10.91
N ASN A 101 0.96 -23.13 -9.65
CA ASN A 101 0.25 -23.94 -8.65
C ASN A 101 -1.25 -23.60 -8.53
N GLY A 102 -1.68 -22.42 -8.99
CA GLY A 102 -3.06 -21.97 -8.88
C GLY A 102 -3.52 -21.69 -7.45
N TYR A 103 -2.63 -21.54 -6.48
CA TYR A 103 -2.98 -21.39 -5.07
C TYR A 103 -3.33 -19.94 -4.68
N LEU A 104 -4.39 -19.81 -3.91
CA LEU A 104 -4.75 -18.58 -3.19
C LEU A 104 -5.04 -18.89 -1.72
N TYR A 105 -4.85 -17.90 -0.86
CA TYR A 105 -5.10 -17.99 0.58
C TYR A 105 -6.17 -16.99 0.95
N VAL A 106 -7.19 -17.43 1.66
CA VAL A 106 -8.40 -16.64 1.96
C VAL A 106 -8.60 -16.61 3.47
N HIS A 107 -8.84 -15.41 4.00
CA HIS A 107 -9.29 -15.18 5.37
C HIS A 107 -10.79 -14.92 5.37
N TYR A 108 -11.55 -15.77 6.06
CA TYR A 108 -12.98 -15.60 6.24
C TYR A 108 -13.42 -15.84 7.69
N VAL A 109 -14.54 -15.23 8.08
CA VAL A 109 -15.16 -15.46 9.39
C VAL A 109 -16.09 -16.65 9.29
N GLN A 110 -15.85 -17.67 10.11
CA GLN A 110 -16.51 -18.96 9.96
C GLN A 110 -17.97 -18.96 10.44
N LYS A 111 -18.85 -19.62 9.68
CA LYS A 111 -20.23 -19.86 10.08
C LYS A 111 -20.34 -20.72 11.32
N ASN A 112 -21.23 -20.34 12.23
CA ASN A 112 -21.53 -21.06 13.48
C ASN A 112 -20.30 -21.29 14.37
N ALA A 113 -19.23 -20.50 14.20
CA ALA A 113 -18.04 -20.56 15.02
C ALA A 113 -17.48 -19.15 15.27
N GLU A 114 -17.01 -18.93 16.48
CA GLU A 114 -16.30 -17.73 16.88
C GLU A 114 -14.84 -17.82 16.42
N ALA A 115 -14.60 -17.81 15.10
CA ALA A 115 -13.27 -18.04 14.54
C ALA A 115 -13.03 -17.30 13.21
N SER A 116 -11.78 -16.88 13.02
CA SER A 116 -11.22 -16.49 11.72
C SER A 116 -10.47 -17.69 11.16
N VAL A 117 -10.79 -18.07 9.93
CA VAL A 117 -10.14 -19.19 9.23
C VAL A 117 -9.31 -18.64 8.10
N TYR A 118 -8.06 -19.10 8.03
CA TYR A 118 -7.13 -18.87 6.93
C TYR A 118 -6.98 -20.18 6.19
N ALA A 119 -7.41 -20.22 4.93
CA ALA A 119 -7.45 -21.45 4.14
C ALA A 119 -6.86 -21.25 2.75
N ARG A 120 -6.19 -22.28 2.24
CA ARG A 120 -5.75 -22.36 0.85
C ARG A 120 -6.88 -22.91 -0.01
N TYR A 121 -7.08 -22.29 -1.16
CA TYR A 121 -7.92 -22.80 -2.26
C TYR A 121 -7.07 -22.94 -3.52
N THR A 122 -7.57 -23.69 -4.49
CA THR A 122 -6.90 -23.99 -5.76
C THR A 122 -7.76 -23.57 -6.94
N ARG A 123 -7.16 -22.83 -7.88
CA ARG A 123 -7.74 -22.50 -9.19
C ARG A 123 -8.08 -23.78 -9.95
N SER A 124 -9.22 -23.80 -10.63
CA SER A 124 -9.58 -24.86 -11.57
C SER A 124 -8.51 -25.01 -12.66
N ALA A 125 -8.11 -26.25 -12.94
CA ALA A 125 -7.19 -26.56 -14.02
C ALA A 125 -7.79 -26.30 -15.42
N ASN A 126 -9.12 -26.30 -15.52
CA ASN A 126 -9.84 -26.19 -16.79
C ASN A 126 -10.40 -24.79 -17.05
N ASN A 127 -10.44 -23.92 -16.04
CA ASN A 127 -10.97 -22.56 -16.19
C ASN A 127 -10.24 -21.61 -15.24
N SER A 128 -9.42 -20.72 -15.78
CA SER A 128 -8.65 -19.76 -14.99
C SER A 128 -9.52 -18.76 -14.22
N ASN A 129 -10.78 -18.56 -14.63
CA ASN A 129 -11.76 -17.69 -13.97
C ASN A 129 -12.54 -18.37 -12.84
N ILE A 130 -12.16 -19.59 -12.43
CA ILE A 130 -12.83 -20.33 -11.35
C ILE A 130 -11.78 -20.94 -10.41
N ALA A 131 -11.98 -20.83 -9.11
CA ALA A 131 -11.36 -21.63 -8.07
C ALA A 131 -12.35 -22.69 -7.55
N ASP A 132 -11.83 -23.85 -7.19
CA ASP A 132 -12.66 -24.95 -6.67
C ASP A 132 -12.96 -24.73 -5.18
N PRO A 133 -14.22 -24.45 -4.78
CA PRO A 133 -14.57 -24.27 -3.37
C PRO A 133 -14.41 -25.54 -2.53
N ASN A 134 -14.27 -26.72 -3.16
CA ASN A 134 -14.03 -27.99 -2.46
C ASN A 134 -12.53 -28.29 -2.26
N SER A 135 -11.63 -27.48 -2.82
CA SER A 135 -10.19 -27.64 -2.69
C SER A 135 -9.60 -27.06 -1.40
N GLU A 136 -10.48 -26.69 -0.45
CA GLU A 136 -10.10 -26.05 0.81
C GLU A 136 -9.10 -26.89 1.60
N GLN A 137 -7.98 -26.27 1.96
CA GLN A 137 -7.09 -26.76 2.99
C GLN A 137 -6.97 -25.70 4.07
N ILE A 138 -7.47 -25.99 5.27
CA ILE A 138 -7.31 -25.11 6.43
C ILE A 138 -5.81 -24.98 6.74
N VAL A 139 -5.32 -23.74 6.81
CA VAL A 139 -3.94 -23.40 7.14
C VAL A 139 -3.84 -23.03 8.61
N LEU A 140 -4.66 -22.08 9.07
CA LEU A 140 -4.67 -21.59 10.44
C LEU A 140 -6.09 -21.24 10.86
N VAL A 141 -6.39 -21.43 12.15
CA VAL A 141 -7.65 -21.00 12.76
C VAL A 141 -7.32 -20.19 14.01
N VAL A 142 -7.84 -18.96 14.09
CA VAL A 142 -7.72 -18.10 15.26
C VAL A 142 -9.11 -17.95 15.89
N PRO A 143 -9.32 -18.41 17.15
CA PRO A 143 -10.60 -18.23 17.81
C PRO A 143 -10.80 -16.75 18.14
N TYR A 144 -11.92 -16.16 17.77
CA TYR A 144 -12.21 -14.73 17.99
C TYR A 144 -13.61 -14.54 18.54
N PRO A 145 -13.79 -13.67 19.57
CA PRO A 145 -15.11 -13.25 20.01
C PRO A 145 -15.97 -12.72 18.86
N VAL A 146 -17.30 -12.86 18.96
CA VAL A 146 -18.25 -12.44 17.90
C VAL A 146 -17.99 -11.03 17.38
N ASN A 147 -17.78 -10.08 18.30
CA ASN A 147 -17.58 -8.66 17.98
C ASN A 147 -16.12 -8.22 18.07
N GLY A 148 -15.18 -9.15 18.20
CA GLY A 148 -13.76 -8.82 18.34
C GLY A 148 -13.16 -8.31 17.04
N HIS A 149 -12.18 -7.41 17.12
CA HIS A 149 -11.33 -7.05 16.00
C HIS A 149 -10.59 -8.26 15.46
N ARG A 150 -10.57 -8.43 14.14
CA ARG A 150 -10.00 -9.60 13.48
C ARG A 150 -8.85 -9.30 12.55
N SER A 151 -8.61 -8.01 12.20
CA SER A 151 -7.83 -7.61 11.03
C SER A 151 -8.38 -8.28 9.75
N GLY A 152 -7.71 -8.17 8.59
CA GLY A 152 -8.24 -8.73 7.34
C GLY A 152 -7.23 -9.09 6.26
N HIS A 153 -6.02 -8.51 6.27
CA HIS A 153 -5.11 -8.63 5.14
C HIS A 153 -4.06 -9.75 5.28
N LEU A 154 -3.71 -10.37 4.15
CA LEU A 154 -2.64 -11.35 4.01
C LEU A 154 -1.71 -10.91 2.89
N ALA A 155 -0.41 -11.10 3.06
CA ALA A 155 0.54 -10.87 1.97
C ALA A 155 1.71 -11.84 2.05
N PHE A 156 2.35 -12.06 0.90
CA PHE A 156 3.64 -12.72 0.85
C PHE A 156 4.77 -11.70 0.94
N GLY A 157 5.75 -11.98 1.79
CA GLY A 157 6.99 -11.21 1.83
C GLY A 157 7.90 -11.55 0.65
N LYS A 158 8.99 -10.77 0.48
CA LYS A 158 10.03 -11.06 -0.53
C LYS A 158 10.85 -12.32 -0.22
N ASP A 159 10.63 -12.89 0.96
CA ASP A 159 11.17 -14.13 1.49
C ASP A 159 10.25 -15.35 1.22
N ASP A 160 9.19 -15.17 0.42
CA ASP A 160 8.20 -16.19 0.04
C ASP A 160 7.40 -16.79 1.20
N PHE A 161 7.44 -16.19 2.39
CA PHE A 161 6.59 -16.59 3.52
C PHE A 161 5.26 -15.86 3.49
N LEU A 162 4.22 -16.51 4.03
CA LEU A 162 2.91 -15.92 4.20
C LEU A 162 2.85 -15.17 5.52
N TYR A 163 2.52 -13.89 5.45
CA TYR A 163 2.32 -13.02 6.60
C TYR A 163 0.83 -12.76 6.80
N ILE A 164 0.39 -12.86 8.05
CA ILE A 164 -1.02 -12.77 8.46
C ILE A 164 -1.11 -11.79 9.63
N THR A 165 -1.92 -10.76 9.51
CA THR A 165 -2.23 -9.90 10.66
C THR A 165 -3.47 -10.37 11.39
N THR A 166 -3.49 -10.13 12.70
CA THR A 166 -4.59 -10.44 13.60
C THR A 166 -4.94 -9.21 14.43
N GLY A 167 -6.23 -8.99 14.67
CA GLY A 167 -6.71 -7.97 15.60
C GLY A 167 -6.60 -8.43 17.06
N ASP A 168 -6.70 -7.50 17.99
CA ASP A 168 -6.61 -7.73 19.44
C ASP A 168 -7.79 -8.53 20.03
N GLY A 169 -8.83 -8.77 19.23
CA GLY A 169 -10.05 -9.47 19.64
C GLY A 169 -10.99 -8.67 20.53
N ALA A 170 -10.67 -7.41 20.86
CA ALA A 170 -11.53 -6.53 21.63
C ALA A 170 -12.68 -5.97 20.77
N SER A 171 -13.77 -5.51 21.40
CA SER A 171 -14.98 -5.08 20.68
C SER A 171 -14.83 -3.75 19.91
N GLY A 172 -13.81 -2.95 20.22
CA GLY A 172 -13.61 -1.63 19.64
C GLY A 172 -14.69 -0.60 19.95
N ALA A 173 -15.57 -0.88 20.91
CA ALA A 173 -16.68 0.02 21.22
C ALA A 173 -16.16 1.38 21.70
N ARG A 174 -16.63 2.46 21.08
CA ARG A 174 -16.27 3.83 21.44
C ARG A 174 -16.54 4.13 22.92
N GLY A 175 -15.59 4.82 23.55
CA GLY A 175 -15.66 5.20 24.98
C GLY A 175 -15.40 4.04 25.94
N SER A 176 -14.97 2.88 25.44
CA SER A 176 -14.48 1.77 26.26
C SER A 176 -12.95 1.74 26.29
N ILE A 177 -12.38 1.10 27.32
CA ILE A 177 -10.95 0.84 27.35
C ILE A 177 -10.65 -0.27 26.34
N GLY A 178 -9.82 0.02 25.35
CA GLY A 178 -9.39 -0.95 24.35
C GLY A 178 -8.52 -2.07 24.95
N ASP A 179 -8.67 -3.28 24.40
CA ASP A 179 -7.91 -4.48 24.75
C ASP A 179 -7.77 -4.73 26.27
N THR A 180 -8.88 -4.77 27.02
CA THR A 180 -8.86 -4.93 28.49
C THR A 180 -8.04 -6.12 28.99
N ASP A 181 -7.94 -7.17 28.18
CA ASP A 181 -7.23 -8.42 28.50
C ASP A 181 -5.73 -8.35 28.17
N GLY A 182 -5.26 -7.28 27.50
CA GLY A 182 -3.86 -7.10 27.13
C GLY A 182 -3.38 -8.10 26.08
N ASN A 183 -4.29 -8.54 25.23
CA ASN A 183 -4.09 -9.57 24.22
C ASN A 183 -2.98 -9.18 23.23
N ALA A 184 -2.92 -7.92 22.82
CA ALA A 184 -1.92 -7.47 21.85
C ALA A 184 -0.49 -7.62 22.38
N GLN A 185 -0.29 -7.42 23.69
CA GLN A 185 1.00 -7.62 24.36
C GLN A 185 1.26 -9.07 24.79
N ASN A 186 0.21 -9.84 25.07
CA ASN A 186 0.30 -11.23 25.50
C ASN A 186 0.86 -12.14 24.39
N LEU A 187 1.98 -12.80 24.65
CA LEU A 187 2.63 -13.72 23.69
C LEU A 187 2.03 -15.12 23.71
N GLN A 188 1.14 -15.45 24.64
CA GLN A 188 0.51 -16.78 24.72
C GLN A 188 -0.73 -16.91 23.83
N ASN A 189 -1.04 -15.89 23.02
CA ASN A 189 -2.14 -15.93 22.06
C ASN A 189 -1.76 -15.22 20.74
N LEU A 190 -2.61 -15.40 19.74
CA LEU A 190 -2.40 -14.91 18.39
C LEU A 190 -3.07 -13.56 18.11
N PHE A 191 -3.58 -12.85 19.12
CA PHE A 191 -4.32 -11.60 18.92
C PHE A 191 -3.41 -10.38 18.85
N GLY A 192 -3.67 -9.44 17.95
CA GLY A 192 -2.87 -8.22 17.82
C GLY A 192 -1.43 -8.49 17.39
N LYS A 193 -1.26 -9.41 16.44
CA LYS A 193 0.05 -9.92 15.98
C LYS A 193 0.21 -9.76 14.47
N ILE A 194 1.46 -9.80 14.04
CA ILE A 194 1.81 -10.27 12.70
C ILE A 194 2.33 -11.69 12.87
N LEU A 195 1.76 -12.62 12.14
CA LEU A 195 2.20 -14.02 12.07
C LEU A 195 2.97 -14.24 10.76
N ARG A 196 3.92 -15.16 10.76
CA ARG A 196 4.74 -15.50 9.59
C ARG A 196 4.94 -17.01 9.52
N ILE A 197 4.46 -17.62 8.45
CA ILE A 197 4.48 -19.08 8.24
C ILE A 197 5.00 -19.46 6.86
N ASP A 198 5.60 -20.65 6.76
CA ASP A 198 6.07 -21.23 5.51
C ASP A 198 5.06 -22.23 4.96
N VAL A 199 4.29 -21.77 3.98
CA VAL A 199 3.29 -22.59 3.28
C VAL A 199 3.85 -23.39 2.10
N ASN A 200 5.14 -23.21 1.78
CA ASN A 200 5.85 -23.97 0.74
C ASN A 200 6.45 -25.26 1.29
N ASN A 201 6.80 -25.27 2.58
CA ASN A 201 7.40 -26.41 3.24
C ASN A 201 6.54 -26.83 4.43
N GLY A 202 5.93 -28.01 4.37
CA GLY A 202 5.07 -28.55 5.44
C GLY A 202 3.62 -28.77 5.01
N SER A 203 2.84 -29.39 5.89
CA SER A 203 1.41 -29.64 5.66
C SER A 203 0.67 -29.50 7.00
N PRO A 204 -0.07 -28.39 7.25
CA PRO A 204 -0.40 -27.32 6.30
C PRO A 204 0.70 -26.26 6.06
N TYR A 205 1.69 -26.15 6.95
CA TYR A 205 2.82 -25.22 6.84
C TYR A 205 3.97 -25.68 7.76
N SER A 206 5.10 -24.98 7.73
CA SER A 206 6.17 -25.05 8.75
C SER A 206 6.50 -23.66 9.29
N ILE A 207 7.27 -23.61 10.37
CA ILE A 207 7.74 -22.35 10.97
C ILE A 207 9.07 -21.96 10.32
N PRO A 208 9.18 -20.72 9.78
CA PRO A 208 10.46 -20.20 9.33
C PRO A 208 11.47 -20.20 10.48
N SER A 209 12.64 -20.83 10.27
CA SER A 209 13.71 -20.90 11.29
C SER A 209 14.22 -19.53 11.76
N THR A 210 13.90 -18.46 11.05
CA THR A 210 14.23 -17.07 11.41
C THR A 210 13.15 -16.37 12.23
N ASN A 211 12.04 -17.02 12.60
CA ASN A 211 11.03 -16.42 13.47
C ASN A 211 11.62 -16.11 14.86
N PRO A 212 11.19 -15.02 15.50
CA PRO A 212 11.82 -14.50 16.72
C PRO A 212 11.45 -15.28 17.99
N TYR A 213 10.32 -15.97 18.02
CA TYR A 213 9.85 -16.75 19.17
C TYR A 213 9.90 -18.23 18.79
N GLN A 214 10.98 -18.92 19.15
CA GLN A 214 11.18 -20.35 18.83
C GLN A 214 11.87 -21.08 20.00
N ILE A 215 11.64 -20.64 21.24
CA ILE A 215 12.23 -21.28 22.42
C ILE A 215 11.37 -22.48 22.79
N ALA A 216 11.91 -23.68 22.62
CA ALA A 216 11.18 -24.91 22.94
C ALA A 216 10.64 -24.91 24.39
N GLY A 217 9.32 -25.09 24.52
CA GLY A 217 8.64 -25.28 25.81
C GLY A 217 8.24 -23.99 26.55
N ASP A 218 8.40 -22.81 25.95
CA ASP A 218 7.93 -21.55 26.53
C ASP A 218 6.42 -21.30 26.36
N ASN A 219 5.74 -22.12 25.55
CA ASN A 219 4.34 -22.01 25.16
C ASN A 219 3.99 -20.71 24.41
N ILE A 220 4.97 -20.08 23.77
CA ILE A 220 4.74 -18.98 22.85
C ILE A 220 4.49 -19.59 21.47
N PRO A 221 3.41 -19.22 20.75
CA PRO A 221 3.21 -19.68 19.38
C PRO A 221 4.35 -19.20 18.47
N ASP A 222 5.04 -20.15 17.83
CA ASP A 222 6.21 -19.87 17.01
C ASP A 222 5.86 -19.14 15.69
N GLU A 223 4.57 -19.04 15.35
CA GLU A 223 4.05 -18.27 14.22
C GLU A 223 4.23 -16.76 14.41
N ILE A 224 4.35 -16.28 15.65
CA ILE A 224 4.40 -14.84 15.94
C ILE A 224 5.69 -14.23 15.33
N TRP A 225 5.51 -13.22 14.49
CA TRP A 225 6.60 -12.42 13.90
C TRP A 225 6.73 -11.06 14.60
N ALA A 226 5.62 -10.42 14.91
CA ALA A 226 5.57 -9.15 15.63
C ALA A 226 4.29 -9.06 16.47
N ARG A 227 4.22 -8.12 17.40
CA ARG A 227 3.09 -7.94 18.31
C ARG A 227 2.75 -6.47 18.53
N GLY A 228 1.69 -6.23 19.31
CA GLY A 228 1.33 -4.90 19.77
C GLY A 228 0.54 -4.11 18.73
N LEU A 229 -0.30 -4.79 17.95
CA LEU A 229 -1.22 -4.19 16.98
C LEU A 229 -2.65 -4.26 17.51
N ARG A 230 -3.51 -3.31 17.14
CA ARG A 230 -4.92 -3.25 17.55
C ARG A 230 -5.84 -3.91 16.53
N ASN A 231 -5.99 -3.32 15.36
CA ASN A 231 -6.81 -3.81 14.27
C ASN A 231 -6.24 -3.36 12.91
N PRO A 232 -5.09 -3.92 12.49
CA PRO A 232 -4.43 -3.52 11.25
C PRO A 232 -5.26 -3.97 10.04
N TRP A 233 -6.09 -3.10 9.47
CA TRP A 233 -7.05 -3.49 8.42
C TRP A 233 -6.36 -3.80 7.09
N HIS A 234 -5.62 -2.84 6.52
CA HIS A 234 -4.67 -3.07 5.42
C HIS A 234 -3.24 -2.66 5.76
N TRP A 235 -2.32 -3.40 5.15
CA TRP A 235 -0.89 -3.23 5.24
C TRP A 235 -0.27 -3.79 3.97
N SER A 236 0.96 -3.42 3.67
CA SER A 236 1.66 -3.92 2.49
C SER A 236 3.17 -3.95 2.69
N PHE A 237 3.82 -4.86 1.96
CA PHE A 237 5.24 -4.75 1.68
C PHE A 237 5.42 -3.89 0.42
N ASP A 238 6.33 -2.94 0.47
CA ASP A 238 6.80 -2.23 -0.71
C ASP A 238 7.41 -3.25 -1.70
N LYS A 239 6.87 -3.37 -2.91
CA LYS A 239 7.36 -4.34 -3.91
C LYS A 239 8.83 -4.14 -4.27
N GLU A 240 9.35 -2.93 -4.21
CA GLU A 240 10.74 -2.64 -4.55
C GLU A 240 11.66 -2.86 -3.35
N THR A 241 11.39 -2.20 -2.23
CA THR A 241 12.29 -2.25 -1.07
C THR A 241 12.01 -3.44 -0.15
N GLY A 242 10.77 -3.90 -0.04
CA GLY A 242 10.34 -4.90 0.95
C GLY A 242 10.04 -4.29 2.32
N ASP A 243 10.01 -2.96 2.44
CA ASP A 243 9.64 -2.30 3.70
C ASP A 243 8.17 -2.54 4.01
N LEU A 244 7.86 -2.72 5.29
CA LEU A 244 6.52 -2.98 5.78
C LEU A 244 5.83 -1.65 6.16
N TRP A 245 4.62 -1.47 5.65
CA TRP A 245 3.72 -0.35 5.94
C TRP A 245 2.40 -0.87 6.47
N ILE A 246 1.93 -0.34 7.59
CA ILE A 246 0.71 -0.82 8.26
C ILE A 246 -0.18 0.38 8.54
N GLY A 247 -1.47 0.28 8.20
CA GLY A 247 -2.48 1.14 8.82
C GLY A 247 -3.10 0.39 9.99
N ASP A 248 -2.93 0.90 11.21
CA ASP A 248 -3.51 0.32 12.41
C ASP A 248 -4.55 1.26 13.03
N ASN A 249 -5.75 0.73 13.26
CA ASN A 249 -6.86 1.53 13.77
C ASN A 249 -6.74 1.71 15.27
N GLY A 250 -6.79 2.96 15.73
CA GLY A 250 -6.83 3.29 17.15
C GLY A 250 -8.18 3.02 17.81
N GLN A 251 -8.22 3.24 19.12
CA GLN A 251 -9.42 3.07 19.92
C GLN A 251 -10.42 4.20 19.71
N ASP A 252 -10.01 5.43 20.02
CA ASP A 252 -10.86 6.61 19.93
C ASP A 252 -10.08 7.90 19.62
N ASP A 253 -8.79 7.97 19.96
CA ASP A 253 -8.02 9.21 19.98
C ASP A 253 -7.04 9.35 18.83
N TRP A 254 -6.42 8.26 18.36
CA TRP A 254 -5.35 8.35 17.34
C TRP A 254 -5.40 7.21 16.34
N GLU A 255 -5.36 7.54 15.06
CA GLU A 255 -5.12 6.58 13.98
C GLU A 255 -3.65 6.61 13.57
N GLU A 256 -3.07 5.47 13.17
CA GLU A 256 -1.62 5.39 12.95
C GLU A 256 -1.20 4.70 11.65
N VAL A 257 -0.05 5.13 11.13
CA VAL A 257 0.67 4.42 10.06
C VAL A 257 2.04 4.02 10.58
N ASP A 258 2.26 2.71 10.71
CA ASP A 258 3.55 2.15 11.08
C ASP A 258 4.44 1.91 9.87
N PHE A 259 5.74 1.94 10.14
CA PHE A 259 6.77 1.62 9.17
C PHE A 259 7.81 0.69 9.81
N SER A 260 8.24 -0.33 9.09
CA SER A 260 9.38 -1.16 9.48
C SER A 260 10.28 -1.45 8.28
N PRO A 261 11.59 -1.17 8.35
CA PRO A 261 12.49 -1.41 7.23
C PRO A 261 12.66 -2.91 7.00
N ASN A 262 12.81 -3.33 5.74
CA ASN A 262 12.85 -4.73 5.32
C ASN A 262 13.91 -5.62 6.01
N ASN A 263 14.91 -5.01 6.65
CA ASN A 263 16.07 -5.66 7.23
C ASN A 263 15.91 -5.95 8.73
N HIS A 264 14.72 -5.71 9.29
CA HIS A 264 14.44 -6.05 10.68
C HIS A 264 14.29 -7.56 10.88
N ALA A 265 14.76 -8.08 12.03
CA ALA A 265 14.77 -9.52 12.33
C ALA A 265 13.44 -10.04 12.92
N GLY A 266 12.35 -9.30 12.80
CA GLY A 266 11.11 -9.57 13.52
C GLY A 266 11.21 -9.19 15.01
N GLY A 267 10.26 -9.66 15.80
CA GLY A 267 10.19 -9.41 17.25
C GLY A 267 9.75 -8.00 17.63
N LEU A 268 9.30 -7.20 16.65
CA LEU A 268 8.86 -5.83 16.88
C LEU A 268 7.59 -5.79 17.73
N ASN A 269 7.48 -4.73 18.52
CA ASN A 269 6.34 -4.45 19.37
C ASN A 269 5.77 -3.06 19.04
N TYR A 270 4.65 -3.00 18.33
CA TYR A 270 4.04 -1.75 17.85
C TYR A 270 3.29 -0.96 18.92
N GLY A 271 3.33 -1.41 20.18
CA GLY A 271 2.94 -0.57 21.31
C GLY A 271 1.51 -0.77 21.81
N TRP A 272 0.54 -1.16 20.98
CA TRP A 272 -0.82 -1.38 21.46
C TRP A 272 -0.87 -2.49 22.51
N ARG A 273 -1.50 -2.32 23.67
CA ARG A 273 -2.33 -1.19 24.13
C ARG A 273 -1.64 -0.14 24.99
N CYS A 274 -0.33 -0.22 25.16
CA CYS A 274 0.40 0.76 25.97
C CYS A 274 0.40 2.16 25.33
N TYR A 275 0.37 2.20 24.01
CA TYR A 275 0.29 3.40 23.20
C TYR A 275 -0.87 3.30 22.21
N GLU A 276 -1.47 4.45 21.91
CA GLU A 276 -2.42 4.66 20.81
C GLU A 276 -1.84 5.79 19.96
N GLY A 277 -1.35 5.49 18.76
CA GLY A 277 -0.40 6.38 18.09
C GLY A 277 0.92 6.43 18.86
N SER A 278 1.57 7.59 18.85
CA SER A 278 2.75 7.87 19.68
C SER A 278 2.41 8.32 21.11
N HIS A 279 1.14 8.19 21.53
CA HIS A 279 0.63 8.72 22.79
C HIS A 279 0.39 7.61 23.83
N PRO A 280 0.84 7.78 25.09
CA PRO A 280 0.52 6.84 26.15
C PRO A 280 -1.00 6.66 26.31
N TYR A 281 -1.47 5.40 26.31
CA TYR A 281 -2.89 5.07 26.39
C TYR A 281 -3.24 4.41 27.74
N VAL A 282 -2.62 3.26 28.03
CA VAL A 282 -2.67 2.63 29.36
C VAL A 282 -1.27 2.39 29.93
N SER A 283 -1.14 2.40 31.24
CA SER A 283 0.15 2.21 31.93
C SER A 283 0.30 0.84 32.58
N THR A 284 -0.80 0.17 32.92
CA THR A 284 -0.76 -1.13 33.59
C THR A 284 -0.22 -2.21 32.67
N GLY A 285 0.85 -2.89 33.10
CA GLY A 285 1.48 -3.96 32.31
C GLY A 285 2.39 -3.46 31.19
N CYS A 286 2.67 -2.15 31.14
CA CYS A 286 3.51 -1.53 30.13
C CYS A 286 4.94 -1.32 30.64
N GLY A 287 5.91 -1.55 29.77
CA GLY A 287 7.32 -1.29 30.01
C GLY A 287 7.74 0.11 29.56
N ASP A 288 9.05 0.35 29.57
CA ASP A 288 9.60 1.62 29.09
C ASP A 288 9.30 1.86 27.60
N ALA A 289 9.17 3.14 27.23
CA ALA A 289 8.88 3.58 25.85
C ALA A 289 9.85 2.99 24.80
N SER A 290 11.11 2.74 25.19
CA SER A 290 12.13 2.14 24.32
C SER A 290 11.87 0.68 23.93
N ASN A 291 10.90 0.01 24.58
CA ASN A 291 10.50 -1.34 24.25
C ASN A 291 9.49 -1.42 23.09
N TYR A 292 9.07 -0.26 22.57
CA TYR A 292 8.03 -0.15 21.55
C TYR A 292 8.57 0.55 20.30
N VAL A 293 8.03 0.15 19.16
CA VAL A 293 8.21 0.81 17.87
C VAL A 293 7.05 1.78 17.72
N MET A 294 7.33 3.08 17.80
CA MET A 294 6.32 4.11 17.57
C MET A 294 5.98 4.20 16.08
N PRO A 295 4.73 4.58 15.74
CA PRO A 295 4.33 4.72 14.35
C PRO A 295 5.15 5.80 13.64
N LEU A 296 5.23 5.72 12.30
CA LEU A 296 5.87 6.76 11.51
C LEU A 296 5.09 8.08 11.60
N LEU A 297 3.76 7.97 11.65
CA LEU A 297 2.85 9.08 11.86
C LEU A 297 1.60 8.61 12.61
N ASP A 298 1.00 9.54 13.33
CA ASP A 298 -0.35 9.42 13.85
C ASP A 298 -1.16 10.67 13.47
N TYR A 299 -2.48 10.55 13.54
CA TYR A 299 -3.38 11.68 13.40
C TYR A 299 -4.64 11.51 14.25
N ALA A 300 -5.21 12.65 14.63
CA ALA A 300 -6.33 12.68 15.56
C ALA A 300 -7.54 11.88 15.03
N GLY A 301 -8.01 10.95 15.86
CA GLY A 301 -9.26 10.20 15.73
C GLY A 301 -10.44 10.94 16.35
N TYR A 302 -11.50 10.20 16.68
CA TYR A 302 -12.80 10.76 17.07
C TYR A 302 -12.76 11.70 18.28
N ASN A 303 -12.19 11.26 19.40
CA ASN A 303 -12.16 12.06 20.62
C ASN A 303 -11.30 13.32 20.47
N SER A 304 -10.27 13.23 19.63
CA SER A 304 -9.31 14.32 19.42
C SER A 304 -9.73 15.32 18.33
N ASN A 305 -10.60 14.94 17.37
CA ASN A 305 -11.02 15.81 16.26
C ASN A 305 -12.54 16.03 16.12
N GLY A 306 -13.39 15.24 16.79
CA GLY A 306 -14.85 15.31 16.76
C GLY A 306 -15.54 14.76 15.50
N VAL A 307 -14.79 14.39 14.46
CA VAL A 307 -15.28 13.87 13.16
C VAL A 307 -15.08 12.36 13.06
N GLY A 308 -14.05 11.83 13.73
CA GLY A 308 -13.66 10.42 13.64
C GLY A 308 -12.40 10.17 12.82
N GLY A 309 -12.02 8.91 12.75
CA GLY A 309 -10.86 8.38 12.04
C GLY A 309 -10.99 6.87 11.98
N SER A 310 -10.51 6.30 10.89
CA SER A 310 -10.31 4.87 10.72
C SER A 310 -9.34 4.69 9.55
N VAL A 311 -8.04 4.70 9.86
CA VAL A 311 -6.99 4.49 8.86
C VAL A 311 -7.20 3.15 8.19
N LEU A 312 -7.03 3.14 6.87
CA LEU A 312 -7.11 1.90 6.08
C LEU A 312 -5.75 1.24 5.96
N GLY A 313 -4.69 2.04 5.80
CA GLY A 313 -3.43 1.61 5.18
C GLY A 313 -3.47 1.79 3.66
N GLY A 314 -2.51 1.19 2.96
CA GLY A 314 -2.34 1.41 1.52
C GLY A 314 -1.09 0.76 0.94
N PHE A 315 -0.59 1.32 -0.17
CA PHE A 315 0.53 0.77 -0.94
C PHE A 315 1.50 1.87 -1.38
N VAL A 316 2.78 1.53 -1.46
CA VAL A 316 3.77 2.36 -2.16
C VAL A 316 3.59 2.19 -3.67
N TYR A 317 3.30 3.26 -4.40
CA TYR A 317 3.14 3.18 -5.85
C TYR A 317 4.49 2.88 -6.51
N ARG A 318 4.57 1.73 -7.19
CA ARG A 318 5.75 1.28 -7.94
C ARG A 318 5.51 1.17 -9.44
N GLY A 319 4.36 1.64 -9.93
CA GLY A 319 4.02 1.69 -11.34
C GLY A 319 4.91 2.63 -12.15
N THR A 320 4.92 2.41 -13.46
CA THR A 320 5.69 3.20 -14.42
C THR A 320 4.86 4.25 -15.14
N GLN A 321 3.52 4.20 -15.03
CA GLN A 321 2.65 5.12 -15.74
C GLN A 321 2.67 6.53 -15.11
N TYR A 322 2.68 6.62 -13.78
CA TYR A 322 2.61 7.88 -13.04
C TYR A 322 3.91 8.14 -12.29
N GLN A 323 4.95 8.56 -13.02
CA GLN A 323 6.30 8.70 -12.49
C GLN A 323 6.39 9.64 -11.26
N SER A 324 5.57 10.69 -11.21
CA SER A 324 5.51 11.61 -10.06
C SER A 324 4.99 10.98 -8.77
N LEU A 325 4.21 9.89 -8.89
CA LEU A 325 3.70 9.11 -7.76
C LEU A 325 4.66 8.00 -7.33
N ARG A 326 5.68 7.67 -8.13
CA ARG A 326 6.60 6.57 -7.83
C ARG A 326 7.33 6.77 -6.50
N GLY A 327 7.22 5.78 -5.62
CA GLY A 327 7.79 5.78 -4.28
C GLY A 327 6.99 6.56 -3.23
N TRP A 328 5.79 7.04 -3.56
CA TRP A 328 4.85 7.56 -2.57
C TRP A 328 3.95 6.44 -2.05
N TYR A 329 3.80 6.35 -0.73
CA TYR A 329 2.79 5.57 -0.05
C TYR A 329 1.43 6.26 -0.17
N VAL A 330 0.49 5.63 -0.84
CA VAL A 330 -0.88 6.11 -1.01
C VAL A 330 -1.76 5.39 -0.02
N TYR A 331 -2.40 6.14 0.88
CA TYR A 331 -3.30 5.59 1.90
C TYR A 331 -4.53 6.46 2.09
N GLY A 332 -5.52 5.94 2.80
CA GLY A 332 -6.77 6.65 3.07
C GLY A 332 -7.39 6.30 4.42
N ASP A 333 -8.54 6.92 4.66
CA ASP A 333 -9.31 6.80 5.89
C ASP A 333 -10.78 6.45 5.56
N TYR A 334 -11.29 5.39 6.18
CA TYR A 334 -12.62 4.86 5.93
C TYR A 334 -13.73 5.84 6.30
N GLN A 335 -13.60 6.53 7.43
CA GLN A 335 -14.69 7.31 8.02
C GLN A 335 -14.82 8.69 7.37
N THR A 336 -13.69 9.35 7.13
CA THR A 336 -13.60 10.69 6.54
C THR A 336 -13.55 10.66 5.02
N GLY A 337 -13.19 9.52 4.43
CA GLY A 337 -13.05 9.36 2.98
C GLY A 337 -11.83 10.05 2.38
N LYS A 338 -10.94 10.60 3.22
CA LYS A 338 -9.76 11.35 2.81
C LYS A 338 -8.64 10.43 2.34
N PHE A 339 -7.76 10.97 1.51
CA PHE A 339 -6.58 10.30 0.97
C PHE A 339 -5.34 11.15 1.20
N TRP A 340 -4.21 10.47 1.37
CA TRP A 340 -2.90 11.09 1.52
C TRP A 340 -1.88 10.41 0.62
N THR A 341 -0.86 11.19 0.24
CA THR A 341 0.40 10.64 -0.27
C THR A 341 1.50 10.94 0.73
N LEU A 342 2.25 9.90 1.08
CA LEU A 342 3.36 9.99 2.02
C LEU A 342 4.67 9.53 1.37
N LYS A 343 5.74 10.29 1.59
CA LYS A 343 7.08 9.92 1.13
C LYS A 343 8.09 10.04 2.26
N ARG A 344 8.73 8.92 2.58
CA ARG A 344 9.81 8.85 3.56
C ARG A 344 11.15 9.11 2.88
N ASN A 345 11.96 9.99 3.48
CA ASN A 345 13.32 10.27 3.07
C ASN A 345 14.29 9.27 3.73
N THR A 346 15.49 9.12 3.14
CA THR A 346 16.53 8.20 3.66
C THR A 346 17.03 8.58 5.05
N ASN A 347 16.97 9.87 5.41
CA ASN A 347 17.31 10.36 6.75
C ASN A 347 16.21 10.16 7.81
N GLY A 348 15.11 9.49 7.45
CA GLY A 348 14.00 9.17 8.35
C GLY A 348 12.92 10.24 8.47
N THR A 349 13.10 11.44 7.91
CA THR A 349 12.00 12.41 7.82
C THR A 349 11.00 11.99 6.75
N PHE A 350 9.80 12.55 6.77
CA PHE A 350 8.80 12.27 5.75
C PHE A 350 8.03 13.52 5.33
N GLN A 351 7.39 13.43 4.17
CA GLN A 351 6.39 14.38 3.70
C GLN A 351 5.05 13.65 3.68
N ASN A 352 4.00 14.27 4.22
CA ASN A 352 2.64 13.74 4.19
C ASN A 352 1.69 14.80 3.63
N ILE A 353 0.96 14.45 2.57
CA ILE A 353 0.22 15.42 1.76
C ILE A 353 -1.22 14.97 1.61
N LEU A 354 -2.14 15.70 2.26
CA LEU A 354 -3.57 15.54 2.07
C LEU A 354 -3.93 15.82 0.61
N GLN A 355 -4.68 14.90 0.01
CA GLN A 355 -5.11 14.98 -1.38
C GLN A 355 -6.48 15.65 -1.49
N ASN A 356 -6.70 16.39 -2.59
CA ASN A 356 -7.97 17.07 -2.85
C ASN A 356 -8.98 16.15 -3.54
N ILE A 357 -9.14 14.94 -3.00
CA ILE A 357 -10.11 13.93 -3.43
C ILE A 357 -10.71 13.26 -2.19
N THR A 358 -11.96 12.82 -2.32
CA THR A 358 -12.62 12.01 -1.30
C THR A 358 -13.47 10.93 -1.95
N LEU A 359 -13.64 9.81 -1.23
CA LEU A 359 -14.63 8.79 -1.54
C LEU A 359 -15.47 8.49 -0.29
N PRO A 360 -16.74 8.12 -0.41
CA PRO A 360 -17.49 7.61 0.73
C PRO A 360 -17.02 6.19 1.06
N ASN A 361 -16.65 5.96 2.32
CA ASN A 361 -16.27 4.64 2.85
C ASN A 361 -15.30 3.85 1.95
N PRO A 362 -14.15 4.43 1.54
CA PRO A 362 -13.09 3.64 0.93
C PRO A 362 -12.71 2.55 1.92
N VAL A 363 -12.50 1.33 1.45
CA VAL A 363 -12.33 0.17 2.34
C VAL A 363 -11.15 -0.69 1.98
N SER A 364 -10.71 -0.68 0.72
CA SER A 364 -9.55 -1.45 0.30
C SER A 364 -8.79 -0.77 -0.80
N PHE A 365 -7.47 -0.87 -0.72
CA PHE A 365 -6.56 -0.67 -1.84
C PHE A 365 -6.15 -2.02 -2.44
N GLY A 366 -5.79 -1.99 -3.72
CA GLY A 366 -5.17 -3.11 -4.42
C GLY A 366 -4.06 -2.65 -5.34
N GLU A 367 -3.11 -3.54 -5.59
CA GLU A 367 -1.97 -3.27 -6.45
C GLU A 367 -1.82 -4.38 -7.50
N GLU A 368 -1.68 -3.99 -8.76
CA GLU A 368 -1.30 -4.91 -9.84
C GLU A 368 0.20 -5.27 -9.80
N PRO A 369 0.63 -6.39 -10.40
CA PRO A 369 2.06 -6.71 -10.48
C PRO A 369 2.92 -5.64 -11.17
N ASN A 370 2.32 -4.82 -12.04
CA ASN A 370 2.98 -3.67 -12.66
C ASN A 370 3.07 -2.43 -11.76
N GLY A 371 2.52 -2.46 -10.53
CA GLY A 371 2.55 -1.36 -9.56
C GLY A 371 1.43 -0.34 -9.70
N GLU A 372 0.46 -0.57 -10.59
CA GLU A 372 -0.74 0.28 -10.69
C GLU A 372 -1.69 0.04 -9.52
N LEU A 373 -2.32 1.11 -9.02
CA LEU A 373 -3.12 1.09 -7.80
C LEU A 373 -4.61 1.29 -8.05
N TYR A 374 -5.39 0.65 -7.20
CA TYR A 374 -6.85 0.65 -7.22
C TYR A 374 -7.39 0.87 -5.81
N VAL A 375 -8.61 1.40 -5.72
CA VAL A 375 -9.34 1.54 -4.46
C VAL A 375 -10.80 1.13 -4.63
N ALA A 376 -11.38 0.47 -3.64
CA ALA A 376 -12.81 0.14 -3.60
C ALA A 376 -13.55 0.85 -2.46
N THR A 377 -14.84 1.09 -2.66
CA THR A 377 -15.76 1.66 -1.66
C THR A 377 -16.70 0.59 -1.14
N PHE A 378 -16.96 0.60 0.17
CA PHE A 378 -17.71 -0.46 0.85
C PHE A 378 -19.20 -0.47 0.48
N TYR A 379 -19.93 0.59 0.81
CA TYR A 379 -21.39 0.63 0.61
C TYR A 379 -21.79 0.92 -0.83
N GLU A 380 -21.03 1.74 -1.56
CA GLU A 380 -21.35 2.00 -2.97
C GLU A 380 -20.95 0.84 -3.88
N GLY A 381 -20.05 -0.05 -3.43
CA GLY A 381 -19.67 -1.23 -4.19
C GLY A 381 -18.96 -0.88 -5.51
N LYS A 382 -18.10 0.14 -5.47
CA LYS A 382 -17.39 0.65 -6.65
C LYS A 382 -15.90 0.39 -6.57
N LEU A 383 -15.28 0.23 -7.74
CA LEU A 383 -13.84 0.10 -7.90
C LEU A 383 -13.31 1.25 -8.76
N TYR A 384 -12.22 1.87 -8.33
CA TYR A 384 -11.58 3.00 -8.98
C TYR A 384 -10.11 2.70 -9.29
N LYS A 385 -9.62 3.16 -10.44
CA LYS A 385 -8.18 3.26 -10.71
C LYS A 385 -7.65 4.54 -10.09
N ILE A 386 -6.52 4.45 -9.38
CA ILE A 386 -5.78 5.60 -8.89
C ILE A 386 -4.80 6.05 -9.98
N SER A 387 -4.77 7.35 -10.23
CA SER A 387 -3.87 7.97 -11.20
C SER A 387 -3.37 9.32 -10.68
N THR A 388 -2.39 9.90 -11.39
CA THR A 388 -2.05 11.32 -11.23
C THR A 388 -2.03 11.99 -12.59
N ASN A 389 -1.79 13.30 -12.61
CA ASN A 389 -1.37 13.95 -13.84
C ASN A 389 -0.08 13.28 -14.34
N MET A 390 -0.08 12.87 -15.62
CA MET A 390 1.14 12.46 -16.30
C MET A 390 1.92 13.71 -16.72
N ILE A 391 3.24 13.60 -16.73
CA ILE A 391 4.10 14.67 -17.23
C ILE A 391 4.14 14.55 -18.75
N GLU A 392 3.32 15.36 -19.41
CA GLU A 392 3.22 15.40 -20.87
C GLU A 392 3.33 16.84 -21.34
N SER A 393 4.12 17.07 -22.37
CA SER A 393 4.17 18.37 -23.04
C SER A 393 2.88 18.53 -23.83
N VAL A 394 2.03 19.50 -23.46
CA VAL A 394 0.81 19.83 -24.20
C VAL A 394 1.06 20.77 -25.37
N ASN A 395 2.25 21.39 -25.45
CA ASN A 395 2.61 22.36 -26.49
C ASN A 395 4.08 22.25 -26.89
N SER A 396 4.40 22.44 -28.17
CA SER A 396 5.76 22.83 -28.55
C SER A 396 6.05 24.23 -28.00
N GLY A 397 7.07 24.43 -27.16
CA GLY A 397 7.26 25.72 -26.51
C GLY A 397 8.46 25.82 -25.57
N ASN A 398 8.43 26.78 -24.65
CA ASN A 398 9.45 26.96 -23.61
C ASN A 398 9.25 25.92 -22.50
N TRP A 399 10.13 24.93 -22.41
CA TRP A 399 10.05 23.82 -21.45
C TRP A 399 10.24 24.29 -19.99
N ASN A 400 10.73 25.51 -19.79
CA ASN A 400 10.80 26.18 -18.48
C ASN A 400 9.53 26.98 -18.14
N ASN A 401 8.44 26.84 -18.90
CA ASN A 401 7.15 27.45 -18.59
C ASN A 401 6.15 26.35 -18.19
N THR A 402 5.52 26.50 -17.04
CA THR A 402 4.53 25.55 -16.51
C THR A 402 3.35 25.36 -17.45
N SER A 403 2.96 26.39 -18.20
CA SER A 403 1.85 26.30 -19.17
C SER A 403 2.15 25.40 -20.38
N THR A 404 3.39 24.94 -20.55
CA THR A 404 3.79 23.99 -21.59
C THR A 404 3.42 22.55 -21.24
N TRP A 405 3.09 22.28 -19.98
CA TRP A 405 2.93 20.92 -19.44
C TRP A 405 1.51 20.65 -18.97
N SER A 406 1.00 19.44 -19.20
CA SER A 406 -0.32 18.98 -18.75
C SER A 406 -0.50 19.04 -17.23
N CYS A 407 0.59 18.85 -16.49
CA CYS A 407 0.65 18.94 -15.03
C CYS A 407 0.70 20.39 -14.50
N ASN A 408 0.84 21.40 -15.36
CA ASN A 408 1.18 22.78 -14.96
C ASN A 408 2.49 22.87 -14.15
N CYS A 409 3.47 22.01 -14.46
CA CYS A 409 4.71 21.80 -13.72
C CYS A 409 5.93 21.83 -14.66
N ILE A 410 7.16 22.09 -14.17
CA ILE A 410 8.40 21.96 -14.98
C ILE A 410 9.10 20.66 -14.58
N PRO A 411 9.28 19.68 -15.47
CA PRO A 411 9.92 18.40 -15.18
C PRO A 411 11.41 18.54 -14.83
N THR A 412 11.89 17.66 -13.96
CA THR A 412 13.29 17.54 -13.51
C THR A 412 14.03 16.44 -14.28
N VAL A 413 15.34 16.33 -14.05
CA VAL A 413 16.20 15.31 -14.69
C VAL A 413 15.84 13.86 -14.35
N ASN A 414 15.02 13.65 -13.31
CA ASN A 414 14.55 12.32 -12.90
C ASN A 414 13.15 11.99 -13.44
N ASP A 415 12.50 12.97 -14.08
CA ASP A 415 11.15 12.82 -14.60
C ASP A 415 11.18 12.28 -16.04
N GLU A 416 10.42 11.22 -16.28
CA GLU A 416 10.24 10.68 -17.64
C GLU A 416 9.18 11.51 -18.36
N VAL A 417 9.60 12.32 -19.32
CA VAL A 417 8.71 13.10 -20.18
C VAL A 417 8.28 12.25 -21.38
N ILE A 418 6.97 12.03 -21.51
CA ILE A 418 6.39 11.39 -22.70
C ILE A 418 5.97 12.49 -23.69
N ILE A 419 6.58 12.50 -24.87
CA ILE A 419 6.17 13.39 -25.96
C ILE A 419 5.10 12.67 -26.79
N GLN A 420 3.83 13.06 -26.60
CA GLN A 420 2.70 12.39 -27.23
C GLN A 420 2.46 12.79 -28.70
N THR A 421 3.10 13.84 -29.21
CA THR A 421 2.98 14.25 -30.62
C THR A 421 4.17 13.76 -31.45
N PRO A 422 3.96 13.34 -32.71
CA PRO A 422 5.07 13.01 -33.60
C PRO A 422 6.00 14.22 -33.78
N HIS A 423 7.24 14.11 -33.30
CA HIS A 423 8.29 15.08 -33.63
C HIS A 423 8.98 14.67 -34.93
N ASN A 424 8.87 15.53 -35.94
CA ASN A 424 9.67 15.39 -37.16
C ASN A 424 11.11 15.81 -36.87
N VAL A 425 12.04 14.87 -36.93
CA VAL A 425 13.48 15.16 -37.02
C VAL A 425 13.83 15.35 -38.49
N THR A 426 13.92 16.59 -38.95
CA THR A 426 14.32 16.89 -40.33
C THR A 426 15.84 16.98 -40.43
N LEU A 427 16.46 15.97 -41.06
CA LEU A 427 17.88 15.99 -41.43
C LEU A 427 18.01 16.56 -42.85
N THR A 428 18.60 17.75 -42.97
CA THR A 428 18.94 18.32 -44.29
C THR A 428 20.42 18.06 -44.55
N GLN A 429 20.72 17.26 -45.57
CA GLN A 429 22.11 17.03 -46.02
C GLN A 429 22.25 17.35 -47.51
N ASN A 430 23.37 17.94 -47.88
CA ASN A 430 23.62 18.44 -49.24
C ASN A 430 24.03 17.36 -50.26
N ALA A 431 23.87 16.07 -49.94
CA ALA A 431 24.23 14.95 -50.82
C ALA A 431 23.29 13.75 -50.62
N ASN A 432 23.20 12.84 -51.61
CA ASN A 432 22.38 11.63 -51.53
C ASN A 432 22.98 10.60 -50.55
N ALA A 433 22.26 10.25 -49.47
CA ALA A 433 22.62 9.10 -48.61
C ALA A 433 22.22 7.79 -49.29
N LYS A 434 23.09 6.76 -49.22
CA LYS A 434 22.76 5.41 -49.70
C LYS A 434 22.04 4.54 -48.66
N TYR A 435 22.17 4.82 -47.37
CA TYR A 435 21.37 4.22 -46.30
C TYR A 435 21.40 5.11 -45.05
N LEU A 436 20.31 5.07 -44.28
CA LEU A 436 20.14 5.76 -43.00
C LEU A 436 19.80 4.69 -41.95
N GLN A 437 20.56 4.63 -40.86
CA GLN A 437 20.28 3.73 -39.75
C GLN A 437 20.23 4.53 -38.45
N ILE A 438 19.07 4.55 -37.81
CA ILE A 438 18.84 5.17 -36.50
C ILE A 438 18.57 4.03 -35.51
N LYS A 439 19.36 3.92 -34.45
CA LYS A 439 19.09 3.04 -33.30
C LYS A 439 19.42 3.79 -32.02
N GLY A 440 18.47 3.85 -31.08
CA GLY A 440 18.62 4.46 -29.75
C GLY A 440 17.45 5.36 -29.32
N ARG A 441 17.51 5.86 -28.07
CA ARG A 441 16.55 6.78 -27.43
C ARG A 441 17.13 8.21 -27.43
N LEU A 442 16.34 9.22 -27.81
CA LEU A 442 16.77 10.64 -27.80
C LEU A 442 16.56 11.25 -26.40
N ILE A 443 17.61 11.81 -25.82
CA ILE A 443 17.58 12.52 -24.53
C ILE A 443 17.94 13.99 -24.78
N PHE A 444 17.14 14.91 -24.25
CA PHE A 444 17.33 16.35 -24.40
C PHE A 444 17.69 16.99 -23.05
N ASN A 445 18.59 17.98 -23.07
CA ASN A 445 18.76 18.96 -21.98
C ASN A 445 18.74 20.36 -22.61
N GLY A 446 17.58 21.01 -22.61
CA GLY A 446 17.39 22.31 -23.23
C GLY A 446 17.61 22.30 -24.76
N ASN A 447 18.23 23.37 -25.29
CA ASN A 447 18.35 23.64 -26.73
C ASN A 447 19.45 22.84 -27.46
N GLN A 448 20.01 21.81 -26.84
CA GLN A 448 21.03 20.96 -27.46
C GLN A 448 20.64 19.48 -27.37
N VAL A 449 20.77 18.78 -28.50
CA VAL A 449 20.80 17.32 -28.55
C VAL A 449 22.05 16.88 -27.80
N LEU A 450 21.91 16.23 -26.65
CA LEU A 450 23.04 15.79 -25.83
C LEU A 450 23.82 14.59 -26.42
N GLY A 451 23.35 14.05 -27.54
CA GLY A 451 24.02 12.99 -28.30
C GLY A 451 23.28 11.66 -28.24
N LEU A 452 23.77 10.71 -29.06
CA LEU A 452 23.31 9.33 -29.12
C LEU A 452 24.18 8.51 -28.17
N ALA A 453 23.59 7.91 -27.12
CA ALA A 453 24.25 6.89 -26.30
C ALA A 453 23.71 5.51 -26.71
N ASN A 454 24.62 4.54 -26.86
CA ASN A 454 24.32 3.15 -27.25
C ASN A 454 23.63 2.36 -26.14
#